data_AF-A0A9P9TC29-F1
#
_entry.id   AF-A0A9P9TC29-F1
#
_cell.length_a   1.000
_cell.length_b   1.000
_cell.length_c   1.000
_cell.angle_alpha   90.00
_cell.angle_beta   90.00
_cell.angle_gamma   90.00
#
_symmetry.space_group_name_H-M   'P 1'
#
loop_
_entity.id
_entity.type
_entity.pdbx_description
1 polymer ?
#
loop_
_entity_poly.entity_id
_entity_poly.type
_entity_poly.pdbx_seq_one_letter_code
_entity_poly.pdbx_strand_id
1 'polypeptide(L)'
;MGMEFAKPHQASQEEIERVIEGFAHAAEFLEKAGYDGIELHGAHGYLLAQFLSQSTNHRTDKYGGSLENRLRLILEIAEAIRKRVSTSFILSIKINSVEFQEKGFSPEEAKGLCQALEKARFDFIELSGGTYESLAFGHKRESTVKRESFFIEFAEEIVKPLTKTKTYVTGGLKTVGAMVKALDTVDGVGIARPACQEPHLPRDILEGKVTGAIQLKLDDNDFGLTNVAAGTQIRQVGKDQEPIDLSDQENVDGFMKDMEAWGKTMGSDKEMKEFGYIDLSGSAKPYVST
;
A
#
# COMPACT_ATOMS: atom_id res chain seq x y z
N MET A 1 -14.79 -10.24 11.93
CA MET A 1 -13.80 -10.44 10.86
C MET A 1 -13.04 -11.70 11.18
N GLY A 2 -13.03 -12.69 10.28
CA GLY A 2 -12.32 -13.97 10.46
C GLY A 2 -10.81 -13.79 10.59
N MET A 3 -10.37 -13.33 11.76
CA MET A 3 -8.97 -13.13 12.13
C MET A 3 -8.36 -14.40 12.73
N GLU A 4 -8.75 -15.56 12.23
CA GLU A 4 -8.04 -16.81 12.51
C GLU A 4 -7.29 -17.21 11.25
N PHE A 5 -6.01 -16.86 11.20
CA PHE A 5 -5.11 -17.35 10.16
C PHE A 5 -4.66 -18.77 10.52
N ALA A 6 -4.65 -19.67 9.55
CA ALA A 6 -4.01 -20.96 9.72
C ALA A 6 -2.55 -20.77 10.14
N LYS A 7 -2.05 -21.65 11.02
CA LYS A 7 -0.64 -21.60 11.43
C LYS A 7 0.24 -21.79 10.19
N PRO A 8 1.13 -20.85 9.86
CA PRO A 8 2.00 -20.98 8.69
C PRO A 8 3.03 -22.07 8.92
N HIS A 9 3.53 -22.67 7.82
CA HIS A 9 4.72 -23.51 7.82
C HIS A 9 5.89 -22.79 7.15
N GLN A 10 7.11 -23.19 7.48
CA GLN A 10 8.31 -22.67 6.83
C GLN A 10 8.38 -23.20 5.39
N ALA A 11 8.41 -22.30 4.40
CA ALA A 11 8.43 -22.67 2.99
C ALA A 11 9.64 -23.56 2.63
N SER A 12 9.41 -24.63 1.87
CA SER A 12 10.48 -25.44 1.28
C SER A 12 11.19 -24.69 0.14
N GLN A 13 12.31 -25.24 -0.36
CA GLN A 13 13.01 -24.66 -1.50
C GLN A 13 12.10 -24.69 -2.76
N GLU A 14 11.36 -25.78 -2.96
CA GLU A 14 10.42 -25.94 -4.08
C GLU A 14 9.23 -24.95 -3.96
N GLU A 15 8.77 -24.66 -2.74
CA GLU A 15 7.77 -23.62 -2.50
C GLU A 15 8.29 -22.23 -2.84
N ILE A 16 9.53 -21.93 -2.47
CA ILE A 16 10.17 -20.66 -2.81
C ILE A 16 10.32 -20.51 -4.33
N GLU A 17 10.76 -21.57 -5.01
CA GLU A 17 10.86 -21.58 -6.48
C GLU A 17 9.50 -21.36 -7.16
N ARG A 18 8.43 -21.99 -6.64
CA ARG A 18 7.06 -21.75 -7.13
C ARG A 18 6.60 -20.31 -6.90
N VAL A 19 6.97 -19.69 -5.79
CA VAL A 19 6.69 -18.26 -5.54
C VAL A 19 7.39 -17.39 -6.58
N ILE A 20 8.69 -17.61 -6.81
CA ILE A 20 9.48 -16.87 -7.81
C ILE A 20 8.85 -17.00 -9.21
N GLU A 21 8.52 -18.23 -9.60
CA GLU A 21 7.86 -18.54 -10.87
C GLU A 21 6.50 -17.84 -10.99
N GLY A 22 5.70 -17.84 -9.92
CA GLY A 22 4.39 -17.20 -9.88
C GLY A 22 4.46 -15.69 -10.11
N PHE A 23 5.41 -14.99 -9.49
CA PHE A 23 5.63 -13.56 -9.73
C PHE A 23 6.09 -13.28 -11.16
N ALA A 24 7.03 -14.09 -11.67
CA ALA A 24 7.53 -13.94 -13.04
C ALA A 24 6.44 -14.18 -14.09
N HIS A 25 5.59 -15.20 -13.88
CA HIS A 25 4.43 -15.46 -14.71
C HIS A 25 3.40 -14.33 -14.66
N ALA A 26 3.11 -13.80 -13.46
CA ALA A 26 2.18 -12.69 -13.29
C ALA A 26 2.67 -11.43 -14.04
N ALA A 27 3.96 -11.10 -13.96
CA ALA A 27 4.53 -9.96 -14.68
C ALA A 27 4.43 -10.13 -16.21
N GLU A 28 4.77 -11.31 -16.72
CA GLU A 28 4.61 -11.63 -18.15
C GLU A 28 3.15 -11.52 -18.61
N PHE A 29 2.21 -11.99 -17.78
CA PHE A 29 0.79 -11.88 -18.07
C PHE A 29 0.32 -10.43 -18.07
N LEU A 30 0.73 -9.62 -17.09
CA LEU A 30 0.40 -8.20 -17.00
C LEU A 30 0.89 -7.42 -18.23
N GLU A 31 2.13 -7.68 -18.67
CA GLU A 31 2.67 -7.04 -19.88
C GLU A 31 1.84 -7.42 -21.12
N LYS A 32 1.53 -8.71 -21.29
CA LYS A 32 0.67 -9.18 -22.40
C LYS A 32 -0.74 -8.60 -22.35
N ALA A 33 -1.24 -8.29 -21.16
CA ALA A 33 -2.53 -7.65 -20.95
C ALA A 33 -2.49 -6.11 -21.15
N GLY A 34 -1.31 -5.53 -21.41
CA GLY A 34 -1.16 -4.10 -21.69
C GLY A 34 -0.93 -3.22 -20.46
N TYR A 35 -0.60 -3.80 -19.30
CA TYR A 35 -0.15 -3.03 -18.14
C TYR A 35 1.27 -2.51 -18.37
N ASP A 36 1.56 -1.31 -17.86
CA ASP A 36 2.90 -0.72 -17.96
C ASP A 36 3.93 -1.37 -17.02
N GLY A 37 3.48 -2.09 -15.99
CA GLY A 37 4.37 -2.66 -14.99
C GLY A 37 3.72 -3.54 -13.92
N ILE A 38 4.54 -3.91 -12.94
CA ILE A 38 4.16 -4.64 -11.73
C ILE A 38 4.79 -3.99 -10.49
N GLU A 39 4.00 -3.92 -9.41
CA GLU A 39 4.49 -3.56 -8.08
C GLU A 39 4.52 -4.78 -7.16
N LEU A 40 5.70 -5.13 -6.66
CA LEU A 40 5.87 -6.19 -5.67
C LEU A 40 5.43 -5.69 -4.29
N HIS A 41 4.62 -6.49 -3.57
CA HIS A 41 4.15 -6.12 -2.24
C HIS A 41 5.07 -6.64 -1.14
N GLY A 42 6.08 -5.84 -0.77
CA GLY A 42 7.03 -6.05 0.32
C GLY A 42 6.66 -5.35 1.63
N ALA A 43 5.37 -5.10 1.86
CA ALA A 43 4.86 -4.34 3.00
C ALA A 43 3.80 -5.12 3.80
N HIS A 44 3.31 -4.51 4.88
CA HIS A 44 2.17 -4.91 5.72
C HIS A 44 2.17 -6.35 6.25
N GLY A 45 3.35 -6.96 6.42
CA GLY A 45 3.47 -8.31 6.98
C GLY A 45 3.07 -9.43 6.02
N TYR A 46 2.93 -9.13 4.72
CA TYR A 46 2.77 -10.13 3.66
C TYR A 46 4.09 -10.87 3.39
N LEU A 47 4.06 -11.88 2.51
CA LEU A 47 5.14 -12.83 2.28
C LEU A 47 6.53 -12.18 2.13
N LEU A 48 6.68 -11.19 1.25
CA LEU A 48 7.99 -10.56 1.01
C LEU A 48 8.47 -9.76 2.23
N ALA A 49 7.55 -9.07 2.92
CA ALA A 49 7.84 -8.41 4.21
C ALA A 49 8.26 -9.42 5.29
N GLN A 50 7.65 -10.61 5.29
CA GLN A 50 8.01 -11.68 6.24
C GLN A 50 9.42 -12.22 6.02
N PHE A 51 9.86 -12.36 4.75
CA PHE A 51 11.25 -12.72 4.43
C PHE A 51 12.22 -11.60 4.80
N LEU A 52 11.80 -10.34 4.59
CA LEU A 52 12.59 -9.18 4.95
C LEU A 52 12.76 -9.04 6.46
N SER A 53 11.76 -9.28 7.30
CA SER A 53 11.86 -8.99 8.74
C SER A 53 12.58 -10.07 9.55
N GLN A 54 13.47 -9.65 10.48
CA GLN A 54 14.11 -10.56 11.45
C GLN A 54 13.12 -11.13 12.48
N SER A 55 11.98 -10.47 12.69
CA SER A 55 10.97 -10.92 13.65
C SER A 55 10.13 -12.10 13.15
N THR A 56 10.14 -12.34 11.83
CA THR A 56 9.36 -13.40 11.18
C THR A 56 10.24 -14.40 10.43
N ASN A 57 11.41 -13.97 9.92
CA ASN A 57 12.34 -14.84 9.23
C ASN A 57 13.43 -15.36 10.18
N HIS A 58 13.20 -16.57 10.70
CA HIS A 58 14.16 -17.29 11.54
C HIS A 58 14.90 -18.39 10.77
N ARG A 59 14.90 -18.35 9.44
CA ARG A 59 15.61 -19.35 8.63
C ARG A 59 17.12 -19.26 8.87
N THR A 60 17.77 -20.40 8.78
CA THR A 60 19.24 -20.53 8.87
C THR A 60 19.87 -20.89 7.52
N ASP A 61 19.07 -20.98 6.46
CA ASP A 61 19.52 -21.25 5.10
C ASP A 61 19.82 -19.94 4.33
N LYS A 62 19.98 -20.05 3.00
CA LYS A 62 20.34 -18.91 2.13
C LYS A 62 19.29 -17.79 2.08
N TYR A 63 18.10 -17.95 2.67
CA TYR A 63 17.06 -16.93 2.72
C TYR A 63 16.87 -16.29 4.10
N GLY A 64 17.69 -16.62 5.11
CA GLY A 64 17.61 -16.03 6.45
C GLY A 64 18.94 -15.58 7.02
N GLY A 65 18.90 -14.96 8.20
CA GLY A 65 20.06 -14.37 8.86
C GLY A 65 20.43 -12.99 8.32
N SER A 66 21.46 -12.90 7.49
CA SER A 66 21.97 -11.62 6.98
C SER A 66 20.92 -10.87 6.14
N LEU A 67 21.05 -9.54 6.05
CA LEU A 67 20.25 -8.71 5.14
C LEU A 67 20.27 -9.25 3.70
N GLU A 68 21.44 -9.63 3.19
CA GLU A 68 21.60 -10.18 1.84
C GLU A 68 20.74 -11.43 1.62
N ASN A 69 20.74 -12.35 2.60
CA ASN A 69 19.94 -13.57 2.52
C ASN A 69 18.44 -13.26 2.62
N ARG A 70 18.04 -12.38 3.54
CA ARG A 70 16.64 -11.97 3.69
C ARG A 70 16.09 -11.28 2.42
N LEU A 71 16.95 -10.56 1.70
CA LEU A 71 16.64 -9.93 0.42
C LEU A 71 16.56 -10.90 -0.76
N ARG A 72 17.19 -12.07 -0.64
CA ARG A 72 17.45 -12.97 -1.76
C ARG A 72 16.18 -13.33 -2.53
N LEU A 73 15.07 -13.58 -1.84
CA LEU A 73 13.79 -13.89 -2.50
C LEU A 73 13.34 -12.76 -3.44
N ILE A 74 13.40 -11.51 -2.98
CA ILE A 74 12.99 -10.34 -3.77
C ILE A 74 13.90 -10.17 -4.99
N LEU A 75 15.20 -10.37 -4.82
CA LEU A 75 16.18 -10.24 -5.90
C LEU A 75 16.02 -11.37 -6.93
N GLU A 76 15.79 -12.61 -6.49
CA GLU A 76 15.52 -13.75 -7.38
C GLU A 76 14.19 -13.56 -8.14
N ILE A 77 13.15 -13.00 -7.50
CA ILE A 77 11.89 -12.60 -8.17
C ILE A 77 12.16 -11.53 -9.24
N ALA A 78 12.88 -10.46 -8.89
CA ALA A 78 13.19 -9.37 -9.82
C ALA A 78 13.96 -9.89 -11.04
N GLU A 79 14.96 -10.74 -10.83
CA GLU A 79 15.71 -11.37 -11.91
C GLU A 79 14.81 -12.24 -12.80
N ALA A 80 13.92 -13.05 -12.20
CA ALA A 80 13.00 -13.91 -12.94
C ALA A 80 12.01 -13.10 -13.78
N ILE A 81 11.47 -12.01 -13.25
CA ILE A 81 10.61 -11.07 -13.98
C ILE A 81 11.38 -10.48 -15.17
N ARG A 82 12.58 -9.93 -14.94
CA ARG A 82 13.39 -9.28 -15.99
C ARG A 82 13.81 -10.22 -17.13
N LYS A 83 13.77 -11.53 -16.93
CA LYS A 83 14.00 -12.52 -17.99
C LYS A 83 12.79 -12.74 -18.91
N ARG A 84 11.59 -12.29 -18.52
CA ARG A 84 10.33 -12.58 -19.21
C ARG A 84 9.62 -11.38 -19.80
N VAL A 85 9.91 -10.19 -19.28
CA VAL A 85 9.27 -8.95 -19.71
C VAL A 85 10.22 -8.06 -20.50
N SER A 86 9.68 -7.11 -21.27
CA SER A 86 10.48 -6.11 -21.96
C SER A 86 11.26 -5.22 -20.99
N THR A 87 12.33 -4.58 -21.49
CA THR A 87 13.12 -3.63 -20.70
C THR A 87 12.36 -2.36 -20.33
N SER A 88 11.24 -2.07 -21.00
CA SER A 88 10.36 -0.93 -20.71
C SER A 88 9.30 -1.23 -19.66
N PHE A 89 9.05 -2.51 -19.35
CA PHE A 89 8.08 -2.89 -18.33
C PHE A 89 8.55 -2.43 -16.95
N ILE A 90 7.72 -1.68 -16.24
CA ILE A 90 8.06 -1.09 -14.94
C ILE A 90 8.07 -2.19 -13.86
N LEU A 91 9.14 -2.28 -13.09
CA LEU A 91 9.23 -3.13 -11.89
C LEU A 91 9.39 -2.24 -10.67
N SER A 92 8.41 -2.24 -9.78
CA SER A 92 8.47 -1.52 -8.52
C SER A 92 8.26 -2.43 -7.31
N ILE A 93 8.51 -1.88 -6.13
CA ILE A 93 8.25 -2.57 -4.87
C ILE A 93 7.73 -1.58 -3.82
N LYS A 94 6.70 -2.00 -3.08
CA LYS A 94 6.25 -1.31 -1.87
C LYS A 94 6.88 -1.93 -0.64
N ILE A 95 7.48 -1.12 0.24
CA ILE A 95 8.10 -1.57 1.49
C ILE A 95 7.57 -0.78 2.70
N ASN A 96 7.52 -1.42 3.86
CA ASN A 96 7.08 -0.79 5.11
C ASN A 96 8.13 0.16 5.67
N SER A 97 7.79 1.41 6.00
CA SER A 97 8.68 2.33 6.72
C SER A 97 8.72 2.11 8.24
N VAL A 98 7.80 1.30 8.78
CA VAL A 98 7.70 1.01 10.23
C VAL A 98 8.38 -0.32 10.61
N GLU A 99 8.81 -1.12 9.62
CA GLU A 99 9.64 -2.32 9.84
C GLU A 99 11.07 -1.98 10.34
N PHE A 100 11.27 -0.71 10.69
CA PHE A 100 12.50 -0.08 11.17
C PHE A 100 12.42 0.32 12.65
N GLN A 101 11.37 -0.10 13.39
CA GLN A 101 11.19 0.23 14.82
C GLN A 101 11.46 -0.95 15.78
N GLU A 102 12.20 -0.64 16.85
CA GLU A 102 12.60 -1.40 18.06
C GLU A 102 13.18 -2.83 17.91
N LYS A 103 12.98 -3.51 16.77
CA LYS A 103 13.68 -4.73 16.31
C LYS A 103 13.71 -4.82 14.77
N GLY A 104 13.51 -3.67 14.13
CA GLY A 104 13.49 -3.52 12.69
C GLY A 104 14.87 -3.45 12.07
N PHE A 105 14.92 -3.07 10.79
CA PHE A 105 16.18 -2.73 10.12
C PHE A 105 16.85 -1.51 10.77
N SER A 106 18.17 -1.53 10.89
CA SER A 106 18.94 -0.30 11.17
C SER A 106 18.94 0.65 9.97
N PRO A 107 19.26 1.95 10.14
CA PRO A 107 19.44 2.87 9.01
C PRO A 107 20.44 2.36 7.96
N GLU A 108 21.54 1.73 8.39
CA GLU A 108 22.52 1.10 7.51
C GLU A 108 21.94 -0.07 6.72
N GLU A 109 21.10 -0.91 7.35
CA GLU A 109 20.43 -1.99 6.65
C GLU A 109 19.39 -1.45 5.66
N ALA A 110 18.70 -0.36 6.00
CA ALA A 110 17.74 0.29 5.11
C ALA A 110 18.42 0.87 3.86
N LYS A 111 19.58 1.49 4.05
CA LYS A 111 20.43 1.94 2.94
C LYS A 111 20.92 0.76 2.10
N GLY A 112 21.39 -0.31 2.74
CA GLY A 112 21.81 -1.53 2.05
C GLY A 112 20.69 -2.17 1.23
N LEU A 113 19.47 -2.19 1.77
CA LEU A 113 18.24 -2.63 1.09
C LEU A 113 18.00 -1.82 -0.18
N CYS A 114 17.96 -0.49 -0.08
CA CYS A 114 17.62 0.35 -1.22
C CYS A 114 18.70 0.33 -2.31
N GLN A 115 19.98 0.27 -1.92
CA GLN A 115 21.08 0.05 -2.86
C GLN A 115 20.99 -1.31 -3.57
N ALA A 116 20.56 -2.36 -2.88
CA ALA A 116 20.35 -3.67 -3.50
C ALA A 116 19.18 -3.63 -4.52
N LEU A 117 18.09 -2.94 -4.18
CA LEU A 117 16.94 -2.76 -5.06
C LEU A 117 17.31 -1.94 -6.31
N GLU A 118 18.07 -0.86 -6.17
CA GLU A 118 18.53 -0.08 -7.32
C GLU A 118 19.45 -0.90 -8.24
N LYS A 119 20.38 -1.69 -7.66
CA LYS A 119 21.23 -2.61 -8.43
C LYS A 119 20.41 -3.68 -9.16
N ALA A 120 19.31 -4.13 -8.55
CA ALA A 120 18.36 -5.05 -9.17
C ALA A 120 17.46 -4.39 -10.23
N ARG A 121 17.60 -3.07 -10.46
CA ARG A 121 16.87 -2.29 -11.46
C ARG A 121 15.36 -2.23 -11.17
N PHE A 122 15.01 -1.99 -9.92
CA PHE A 122 13.68 -1.48 -9.58
C PHE A 122 13.56 -0.03 -10.07
N ASP A 123 12.48 0.26 -10.79
CA ASP A 123 12.21 1.57 -11.38
C ASP A 123 11.70 2.56 -10.34
N PHE A 124 10.85 2.10 -9.41
CA PHE A 124 10.51 2.86 -8.21
C PHE A 124 10.31 2.01 -6.95
N ILE A 125 10.52 2.65 -5.80
CA ILE A 125 10.26 2.10 -4.47
C ILE A 125 9.19 2.96 -3.80
N GLU A 126 8.09 2.35 -3.38
CA GLU A 126 7.07 3.03 -2.59
C GLU A 126 7.24 2.71 -1.11
N LEU A 127 7.33 3.76 -0.30
CA LEU A 127 7.37 3.67 1.15
C LEU A 127 5.95 3.73 1.70
N SER A 128 5.53 2.66 2.37
CA SER A 128 4.26 2.60 3.10
C SER A 128 4.46 2.88 4.58
N GLY A 129 3.76 3.89 5.09
CA GLY A 129 3.82 4.30 6.49
C GLY A 129 4.61 5.59 6.69
N GLY A 130 4.41 6.25 7.83
CA GLY A 130 4.80 7.65 8.02
C GLY A 130 3.72 8.56 7.45
N THR A 131 3.24 9.53 8.22
CA THR A 131 2.22 10.47 7.76
C THR A 131 2.83 11.87 7.76
N TYR A 132 2.97 12.49 6.58
CA TYR A 132 3.35 13.91 6.49
C TYR A 132 2.18 14.82 6.87
N GLU A 133 0.95 14.35 6.68
CA GLU A 133 -0.29 15.09 7.00
C GLU A 133 -0.39 15.43 8.48
N SER A 134 0.08 14.52 9.31
CA SER A 134 0.02 14.64 10.73
C SER A 134 0.98 15.76 11.24
N LEU A 135 2.02 16.13 10.49
CA LEU A 135 2.92 17.25 10.85
C LEU A 135 2.21 18.62 10.75
N ALA A 136 1.11 18.69 10.00
CA ALA A 136 0.42 19.95 9.72
C ALA A 136 -0.63 20.32 10.79
N PHE A 137 -1.21 19.35 11.53
CA PHE A 137 -2.32 19.62 12.46
C PHE A 137 -2.33 18.70 13.70
N GLY A 138 -2.12 19.28 14.90
CA GLY A 138 -2.57 18.74 16.20
C GLY A 138 -1.53 18.09 17.13
N HIS A 139 -1.71 18.30 18.44
CA HIS A 139 -0.94 17.65 19.52
C HIS A 139 -1.04 16.12 19.44
N LYS A 140 0.11 15.42 19.39
CA LYS A 140 0.16 13.95 19.25
C LYS A 140 0.78 13.24 20.45
N ARG A 141 0.43 11.96 20.57
CA ARG A 141 1.14 10.98 21.42
C ARG A 141 2.60 10.90 20.97
N GLU A 142 3.52 10.85 21.93
CA GLU A 142 4.98 10.88 21.73
C GLU A 142 5.50 9.78 20.77
N SER A 143 4.87 8.61 20.78
CA SER A 143 5.18 7.50 19.86
C SER A 143 4.86 7.79 18.38
N THR A 144 3.97 8.73 18.12
CA THR A 144 3.58 9.15 16.76
C THR A 144 4.57 10.19 16.24
N VAL A 145 4.97 11.12 17.10
CA VAL A 145 6.04 12.09 16.81
C VAL A 145 7.38 11.38 16.52
N LYS A 146 7.77 10.39 17.34
CA LYS A 146 9.00 9.60 17.12
C LYS A 146 8.96 8.79 15.82
N ARG A 147 7.79 8.23 15.45
CA ARG A 147 7.60 7.52 14.17
C ARG A 147 7.80 8.42 12.95
N GLU A 148 7.35 9.66 13.05
CA GLU A 148 7.35 10.61 11.94
C GLU A 148 8.71 11.29 11.74
N SER A 149 9.41 11.65 12.82
CA SER A 149 10.79 12.13 12.74
C SER A 149 11.72 11.06 12.17
N PHE A 150 11.55 9.80 12.60
CA PHE A 150 12.28 8.69 12.03
C PHE A 150 11.97 8.49 10.54
N PHE A 151 10.70 8.62 10.11
CA PHE A 151 10.33 8.52 8.70
C PHE A 151 11.04 9.55 7.81
N ILE A 152 11.18 10.80 8.28
CA ILE A 152 11.87 11.86 7.52
C ILE A 152 13.37 11.60 7.47
N GLU A 153 14.00 11.29 8.60
CA GLU A 153 15.44 10.94 8.65
C GLU A 153 15.73 9.72 7.75
N PHE A 154 14.85 8.72 7.82
CA PHE A 154 14.87 7.53 6.99
C PHE A 154 14.75 7.85 5.50
N ALA A 155 13.75 8.65 5.11
CA ALA A 155 13.56 9.04 3.71
C ALA A 155 14.74 9.86 3.20
N GLU A 156 15.33 10.75 4.00
CA GLU A 156 16.55 11.46 3.60
C GLU A 156 17.76 10.55 3.42
N GLU A 157 17.98 9.58 4.31
CA GLU A 157 19.13 8.67 4.24
C GLU A 157 19.00 7.60 3.15
N ILE A 158 17.78 7.33 2.69
CA ILE A 158 17.47 6.28 1.71
C ILE A 158 17.26 6.82 0.31
N VAL A 159 16.56 7.94 0.17
CA VAL A 159 16.21 8.50 -1.13
C VAL A 159 17.43 9.17 -1.76
N LYS A 160 18.16 10.00 -0.98
CA LYS A 160 19.28 10.80 -1.52
C LYS A 160 20.38 9.97 -2.20
N PRO A 161 20.73 8.75 -1.74
CA PRO A 161 21.73 7.92 -2.42
C PRO A 161 21.27 7.27 -3.73
N LEU A 162 19.96 7.19 -3.99
CA LEU A 162 19.43 6.57 -5.21
C LEU A 162 19.56 7.55 -6.38
N THR A 163 20.01 7.03 -7.52
CA THR A 163 20.32 7.84 -8.71
C THR A 163 19.46 7.48 -9.91
N LYS A 164 18.90 6.28 -9.93
CA LYS A 164 18.09 5.73 -11.03
C LYS A 164 16.69 5.34 -10.58
N THR A 165 16.58 4.77 -9.39
CA THR A 165 15.29 4.35 -8.82
C THR A 165 14.55 5.55 -8.24
N LYS A 166 13.29 5.73 -8.63
CA LYS A 166 12.41 6.76 -8.08
C LYS A 166 11.79 6.32 -6.76
N THR A 167 11.41 7.28 -5.94
CA THR A 167 10.85 7.00 -4.61
C THR A 167 9.49 7.66 -4.43
N TYR A 168 8.57 6.91 -3.83
CA TYR A 168 7.21 7.36 -3.56
C TYR A 168 6.90 7.17 -2.09
N VAL A 169 5.94 7.94 -1.58
CA VAL A 169 5.39 7.73 -0.24
C VAL A 169 3.87 7.66 -0.28
N THR A 170 3.31 6.70 0.45
CA THR A 170 1.88 6.61 0.73
C THR A 170 1.65 6.52 2.23
N GLY A 171 0.76 7.38 2.74
CA GLY A 171 0.57 7.49 4.19
C GLY A 171 -0.51 8.50 4.56
N GLY A 172 -1.73 8.29 4.07
CA GLY A 172 -2.87 9.15 4.42
C GLY A 172 -2.69 10.60 4.01
N LEU A 173 -2.12 10.87 2.84
CA LEU A 173 -2.01 12.24 2.32
C LEU A 173 -3.37 12.69 1.78
N LYS A 174 -3.99 13.71 2.39
CA LYS A 174 -5.26 14.27 1.92
C LYS A 174 -5.13 15.73 1.47
N THR A 175 -4.20 16.50 2.03
CA THR A 175 -4.02 17.91 1.67
C THR A 175 -2.90 18.13 0.64
N VAL A 176 -3.10 19.10 -0.27
CA VAL A 176 -2.08 19.51 -1.25
C VAL A 176 -0.81 19.99 -0.55
N GLY A 177 -0.95 20.73 0.56
CA GLY A 177 0.19 21.18 1.34
C GLY A 177 1.06 20.03 1.85
N ALA A 178 0.45 18.97 2.40
CA ALA A 178 1.18 17.79 2.85
C ALA A 178 1.81 17.00 1.67
N MET A 179 1.10 16.89 0.55
CA MET A 179 1.62 16.25 -0.66
C MET A 179 2.85 16.99 -1.19
N VAL A 180 2.76 18.32 -1.38
CA VAL A 180 3.89 19.15 -1.82
C VAL A 180 5.05 19.07 -0.84
N LYS A 181 4.77 19.07 0.47
CA LYS A 181 5.83 18.95 1.48
C LYS A 181 6.56 17.60 1.40
N ALA A 182 5.85 16.52 1.11
CA ALA A 182 6.47 15.20 0.93
C ALA A 182 7.41 15.17 -0.30
N LEU A 183 7.09 15.93 -1.35
CA LEU A 183 7.93 16.05 -2.55
C LEU A 183 9.26 16.78 -2.31
N ASP A 184 9.45 17.42 -1.15
CA ASP A 184 10.79 17.89 -0.73
C ASP A 184 11.75 16.71 -0.47
N THR A 185 11.23 15.50 -0.24
CA THR A 185 12.00 14.32 0.16
C THR A 185 11.93 13.17 -0.84
N VAL A 186 10.77 12.92 -1.44
CA VAL A 186 10.54 11.81 -2.40
C VAL A 186 10.15 12.33 -3.78
N ASP A 187 10.25 11.49 -4.81
CA ASP A 187 9.90 11.87 -6.19
C ASP A 187 8.39 11.90 -6.46
N GLY A 188 7.59 11.21 -5.64
CA GLY A 188 6.14 11.13 -5.84
C GLY A 188 5.35 10.78 -4.58
N VAL A 189 4.04 10.97 -4.67
CA VAL A 189 3.09 10.66 -3.58
C VAL A 189 2.01 9.72 -4.08
N GLY A 190 1.66 8.73 -3.28
CA GLY A 190 0.53 7.84 -3.52
C GLY A 190 -0.69 8.26 -2.70
N ILE A 191 -1.86 8.14 -3.32
CA ILE A 191 -3.17 8.32 -2.69
C ILE A 191 -4.00 7.06 -2.90
N ALA A 192 -4.68 6.60 -1.84
CA ALA A 192 -5.48 5.38 -1.86
C ALA A 192 -6.94 5.69 -1.52
N ARG A 193 -7.29 5.73 -0.23
CA ARG A 193 -8.66 6.02 0.24
C ARG A 193 -9.26 7.31 -0.35
N PRO A 194 -8.54 8.45 -0.42
CA PRO A 194 -9.08 9.64 -1.08
C PRO A 194 -9.48 9.42 -2.55
N ALA A 195 -8.67 8.66 -3.31
CA ALA A 195 -8.95 8.37 -4.71
C ALA A 195 -10.18 7.45 -4.90
N CYS A 196 -10.60 6.73 -3.86
CA CYS A 196 -11.84 5.94 -3.89
C CYS A 196 -13.08 6.84 -3.82
N GLN A 197 -13.03 7.90 -3.01
CA GLN A 197 -14.09 8.92 -2.94
C GLN A 197 -14.08 9.85 -4.15
N GLU A 198 -12.89 10.27 -4.58
CA GLU A 198 -12.68 11.29 -5.60
C GLU A 198 -11.73 10.76 -6.69
N PRO A 199 -12.22 9.99 -7.68
CA PRO A 199 -11.38 9.43 -8.74
C PRO A 199 -10.62 10.49 -9.55
N HIS A 200 -11.13 11.72 -9.56
CA HIS A 200 -10.54 12.86 -10.27
C HIS A 200 -9.62 13.73 -9.42
N LEU A 201 -9.42 13.40 -8.13
CA LEU A 201 -8.64 14.20 -7.19
C LEU A 201 -7.25 14.61 -7.73
N PRO A 202 -6.43 13.72 -8.35
CA PRO A 202 -5.15 14.13 -8.92
C PRO A 202 -5.28 15.23 -9.97
N ARG A 203 -6.24 15.10 -10.89
CA ARG A 203 -6.47 16.09 -11.95
C ARG A 203 -6.92 17.41 -11.34
N ASP A 204 -7.88 17.38 -10.43
CA ASP A 204 -8.47 18.58 -9.85
C ASP A 204 -7.46 19.33 -8.96
N ILE A 205 -6.52 18.62 -8.31
CA ILE A 205 -5.35 19.22 -7.65
C ILE A 205 -4.42 19.91 -8.67
N LEU A 206 -4.05 19.22 -9.75
CA LEU A 206 -3.13 19.75 -10.77
C LEU A 206 -3.72 20.96 -11.53
N GLU A 207 -5.03 21.00 -11.69
CA GLU A 207 -5.77 22.13 -12.26
C GLU A 207 -6.00 23.29 -11.26
N GLY A 208 -5.63 23.10 -9.98
CA GLY A 208 -5.79 24.10 -8.94
C GLY A 208 -7.23 24.32 -8.48
N LYS A 209 -8.14 23.37 -8.75
CA LYS A 209 -9.56 23.44 -8.35
C LYS A 209 -9.76 23.17 -6.86
N VAL A 210 -8.93 22.30 -6.29
CA VAL A 210 -9.03 21.88 -4.89
C VAL A 210 -7.67 21.94 -4.18
N THR A 211 -7.71 22.13 -2.86
CA THR A 211 -6.51 22.15 -2.01
C THR A 211 -6.32 20.86 -1.20
N GLY A 212 -7.15 19.85 -1.45
CA GLY A 212 -7.11 18.55 -0.80
C GLY A 212 -8.37 17.76 -1.06
N ALA A 213 -8.39 16.54 -0.53
CA ALA A 213 -9.54 15.65 -0.58
C ALA A 213 -10.70 16.17 0.27
N ILE A 214 -11.92 15.81 -0.11
CA ILE A 214 -13.14 16.06 0.65
C ILE A 214 -13.05 15.36 2.02
N GLN A 215 -13.47 16.08 3.06
CA GLN A 215 -13.58 15.51 4.39
C GLN A 215 -14.84 14.65 4.49
N LEU A 216 -14.65 13.36 4.71
CA LEU A 216 -15.75 12.42 4.94
C LEU A 216 -16.35 12.60 6.33
N LYS A 217 -17.63 12.26 6.48
CA LYS A 217 -18.32 12.17 7.77
C LYS A 217 -18.21 10.76 8.38
N LEU A 218 -17.03 10.16 8.25
CA LEU A 218 -16.64 8.89 8.89
C LEU A 218 -15.47 9.14 9.85
N ASP A 219 -15.33 8.30 10.88
CA ASP A 219 -14.12 8.35 11.72
C ASP A 219 -12.92 7.84 10.93
N ASP A 220 -12.00 8.75 10.59
CA ASP A 220 -10.77 8.46 9.86
C ASP A 220 -9.84 7.47 10.60
N ASN A 221 -10.01 7.33 11.91
CA ASN A 221 -9.22 6.39 12.73
C ASN A 221 -9.84 5.00 12.78
N ASP A 222 -11.09 4.82 12.36
CA ASP A 222 -11.70 3.51 12.22
C ASP A 222 -11.27 2.89 10.89
N PHE A 223 -10.17 2.13 10.94
CA PHE A 223 -9.65 1.43 9.77
C PHE A 223 -10.68 0.42 9.19
N GLY A 224 -11.44 -0.27 10.05
CA GLY A 224 -12.43 -1.25 9.60
C GLY A 224 -13.52 -0.58 8.78
N LEU A 225 -14.05 0.53 9.28
CA LEU A 225 -15.06 1.36 8.62
C LEU A 225 -14.52 1.95 7.31
N THR A 226 -13.39 2.66 7.37
CA THR A 226 -12.84 3.35 6.19
C THR A 226 -12.37 2.40 5.09
N ASN A 227 -11.91 1.18 5.44
CA ASN A 227 -11.59 0.13 4.47
C ASN A 227 -12.84 -0.39 3.75
N VAL A 228 -13.93 -0.64 4.48
CA VAL A 228 -15.19 -1.09 3.88
C VAL A 228 -15.75 0.00 2.97
N ALA A 229 -15.73 1.26 3.40
CA ALA A 229 -16.17 2.40 2.59
C ALA A 229 -15.39 2.50 1.26
N ALA A 230 -14.05 2.49 1.32
CA ALA A 230 -13.21 2.56 0.14
C ALA A 230 -13.46 1.40 -0.83
N GLY A 231 -13.58 0.17 -0.33
CA GLY A 231 -13.86 -0.99 -1.18
C GLY A 231 -15.27 -0.98 -1.78
N THR A 232 -16.26 -0.44 -1.07
CA THR A 232 -17.60 -0.20 -1.61
C THR A 232 -17.56 0.81 -2.77
N GLN A 233 -16.80 1.89 -2.62
CA GLN A 233 -16.62 2.88 -3.69
C GLN A 233 -15.90 2.29 -4.91
N ILE A 234 -14.82 1.51 -4.70
CA ILE A 234 -14.14 0.78 -5.78
C ILE A 234 -15.12 -0.16 -6.50
N ARG A 235 -16.00 -0.84 -5.74
CA ARG A 235 -17.03 -1.72 -6.30
C ARG A 235 -18.06 -0.96 -7.14
N GLN A 236 -18.45 0.25 -6.74
CA GLN A 236 -19.32 1.11 -7.55
C GLN A 236 -18.65 1.49 -8.87
N VAL A 237 -17.39 1.93 -8.84
CA VAL A 237 -16.62 2.25 -10.05
C VAL A 237 -16.50 1.04 -10.97
N GLY A 238 -16.25 -0.15 -10.43
CA GLY A 238 -16.22 -1.40 -11.19
C GLY A 238 -17.57 -1.82 -11.81
N LYS A 239 -18.66 -1.12 -11.48
CA LYS A 239 -20.01 -1.29 -12.04
C LYS A 239 -20.44 -0.09 -12.89
N ASP A 240 -19.49 0.75 -13.31
CA ASP A 240 -19.73 1.99 -14.04
C ASP A 240 -20.65 2.97 -13.29
N GLN A 241 -20.55 2.99 -11.96
CA GLN A 241 -21.27 3.93 -11.09
C GLN A 241 -20.30 4.93 -10.46
N GLU A 242 -20.79 6.15 -10.24
CA GLU A 242 -20.07 7.14 -9.45
C GLU A 242 -20.01 6.70 -7.96
N PRO A 243 -18.89 6.94 -7.27
CA PRO A 243 -18.78 6.66 -5.83
C PRO A 243 -19.85 7.39 -5.02
N ILE A 244 -20.36 6.75 -3.96
CA ILE A 244 -21.18 7.44 -2.94
C ILE A 244 -20.43 8.62 -2.33
N ASP A 245 -21.10 9.78 -2.18
CA ASP A 245 -20.55 10.94 -1.47
C ASP A 245 -20.69 10.79 0.05
N LEU A 246 -19.62 10.36 0.73
CA LEU A 246 -19.63 10.17 2.18
C LEU A 246 -19.36 11.46 2.97
N SER A 247 -19.37 12.62 2.32
CA SER A 247 -19.47 13.93 2.98
C SER A 247 -20.92 14.34 3.28
N ASP A 248 -21.90 13.69 2.65
CA ASP A 248 -23.33 13.84 2.91
C ASP A 248 -23.77 12.90 4.06
N GLN A 249 -24.56 13.42 5.02
CA GLN A 249 -24.96 12.64 6.20
C GLN A 249 -26.00 11.57 5.86
N GLU A 250 -26.93 11.84 4.93
CA GLU A 250 -27.94 10.86 4.52
C GLU A 250 -27.28 9.67 3.83
N ASN A 251 -26.23 9.92 3.05
CA ASN A 251 -25.40 8.89 2.45
C ASN A 251 -24.68 8.05 3.50
N VAL A 252 -24.08 8.68 4.53
CA VAL A 252 -23.45 7.95 5.64
C VAL A 252 -24.46 7.07 6.37
N ASP A 253 -25.65 7.59 6.69
CA ASP A 253 -26.69 6.83 7.40
C ASP A 253 -27.14 5.61 6.58
N GLY A 254 -27.33 5.78 5.27
CA GLY A 254 -27.63 4.69 4.34
C GLY A 254 -26.51 3.65 4.25
N PHE A 255 -25.26 4.11 4.11
CA PHE A 255 -24.08 3.24 4.08
C PHE A 255 -23.95 2.43 5.37
N MET A 256 -24.14 3.03 6.54
CA MET A 256 -24.04 2.32 7.83
C MET A 256 -25.10 1.22 7.98
N LYS A 257 -26.32 1.45 7.47
CA LYS A 257 -27.38 0.44 7.42
C LYS A 257 -26.99 -0.74 6.52
N ASP A 258 -26.46 -0.45 5.34
CA ASP A 258 -26.02 -1.49 4.40
C ASP A 258 -24.79 -2.25 4.92
N MET A 259 -23.89 -1.55 5.63
CA MET A 259 -22.74 -2.15 6.30
C MET A 259 -23.15 -3.12 7.40
N GLU A 260 -24.19 -2.81 8.18
CA GLU A 260 -24.72 -3.73 9.19
C GLU A 260 -25.29 -5.00 8.54
N ALA A 261 -26.07 -4.86 7.47
CA ALA A 261 -26.64 -5.97 6.72
C ALA A 261 -25.54 -6.85 6.10
N TRP A 262 -24.57 -6.23 5.42
CA TRP A 262 -23.41 -6.91 4.85
C TRP A 262 -22.59 -7.62 5.92
N GLY A 263 -22.34 -6.98 7.07
CA GLY A 263 -21.60 -7.58 8.19
C GLY A 263 -22.28 -8.83 8.75
N LYS A 264 -23.63 -8.84 8.81
CA LYS A 264 -24.40 -10.04 9.20
C LYS A 264 -24.24 -11.16 8.19
N THR A 265 -24.34 -10.86 6.89
CA THR A 265 -24.14 -11.84 5.81
C THR A 265 -22.75 -12.46 5.90
N MET A 266 -21.70 -11.64 5.89
CA MET A 266 -20.30 -12.09 5.99
C MET A 266 -20.03 -12.87 7.28
N GLY A 267 -20.62 -12.46 8.41
CA GLY A 267 -20.47 -13.15 9.69
C GLY A 267 -21.18 -14.50 9.77
N SER A 268 -22.20 -14.72 8.93
CA SER A 268 -22.95 -15.97 8.86
C SER A 268 -22.38 -16.98 7.86
N ASP A 269 -21.48 -16.55 6.99
CA ASP A 269 -20.90 -17.36 5.93
C ASP A 269 -19.81 -18.29 6.44
N LYS A 270 -20.22 -19.50 6.82
CA LYS A 270 -19.31 -20.55 7.29
C LYS A 270 -18.58 -21.26 6.14
N GLU A 271 -19.08 -21.12 4.91
CA GLU A 271 -18.55 -21.82 3.74
C GLU A 271 -17.58 -20.95 2.94
N MET A 272 -17.33 -19.71 3.38
CA MET A 272 -16.43 -18.74 2.74
C MET A 272 -16.82 -18.47 1.28
N LYS A 273 -18.14 -18.42 1.00
CA LYS A 273 -18.74 -18.13 -0.30
C LYS A 273 -19.02 -16.64 -0.53
N GLU A 274 -19.19 -15.88 0.54
CA GLU A 274 -19.43 -14.45 0.52
C GLU A 274 -18.09 -13.70 0.52
N PHE A 275 -17.92 -12.77 -0.41
CA PHE A 275 -16.68 -12.03 -0.60
C PHE A 275 -16.92 -10.62 -1.14
N GLY A 276 -15.89 -9.77 -1.04
CA GLY A 276 -15.92 -8.41 -1.56
C GLY A 276 -16.52 -7.40 -0.58
N TYR A 277 -17.14 -6.36 -1.14
CA TYR A 277 -17.61 -5.18 -0.41
C TYR A 277 -19.11 -4.95 -0.65
N ILE A 278 -19.68 -3.99 0.07
CA ILE A 278 -21.13 -3.74 0.11
C ILE A 278 -21.66 -3.37 -1.28
N ASP A 279 -22.79 -3.97 -1.65
CA ASP A 279 -23.68 -3.46 -2.70
C ASP A 279 -24.74 -2.58 -2.06
N LEU A 280 -24.69 -1.27 -2.33
CA LEU A 280 -25.61 -0.31 -1.73
C LEU A 280 -27.06 -0.58 -2.14
N SER A 281 -27.97 -0.63 -1.16
CA SER A 281 -29.35 -1.04 -1.38
C SER A 281 -30.29 0.12 -1.76
N GLY A 282 -29.88 1.36 -1.49
CA GLY A 282 -30.65 2.58 -1.74
C GLY A 282 -30.02 3.51 -2.76
N SER A 283 -30.77 4.54 -3.17
CA SER A 283 -30.23 5.64 -3.97
C SER A 283 -29.24 6.44 -3.13
N ALA A 284 -27.95 6.30 -3.41
CA ALA A 284 -26.90 7.15 -2.86
C ALA A 284 -26.75 8.39 -3.73
N LYS A 285 -26.60 9.57 -3.12
CA LYS A 285 -26.17 10.75 -3.89
C LYS A 285 -24.74 10.49 -4.35
N PRO A 286 -24.48 10.49 -5.68
CA PRO A 286 -23.14 10.27 -6.17
C PRO A 286 -22.25 11.46 -5.82
N TYR A 287 -20.96 11.20 -5.67
CA TYR A 287 -19.96 12.24 -5.79
C TYR A 287 -20.09 12.90 -7.16
N VAL A 288 -20.02 14.24 -7.18
CA VAL A 288 -20.02 15.02 -8.40
C VAL A 288 -18.75 15.85 -8.40
N SER A 289 -17.90 15.64 -9.41
CA SER A 289 -16.71 16.49 -9.62
C SER A 289 -17.19 17.92 -9.90
N THR A 290 -16.69 18.87 -9.09
CA THR A 290 -16.98 20.31 -9.21
C THR A 290 -16.19 20.98 -10.31
#